data_AF-A0A0B1SL80-F1
#
_entry.id   AF-A0A0B1SL80-F1
#
_cell.length_a   1.000
_cell.length_b   1.000
_cell.length_c   1.000
_cell.angle_alpha   90.00
_cell.angle_beta   90.00
_cell.angle_gamma   90.00
#
_symmetry.space_group_name_H-M   'P 1'
#
loop_
_entity.id
_entity.type
_entity.pdbx_description
1 polymer ?
#
loop_
_entity_poly.entity_id
_entity_poly.type
_entity_poly.pdbx_seq_one_letter_code
_entity_poly.pdbx_strand_id
1 'polypeptide(L)'
;MGADMASDGVVRAQYEPAERGVAHENTLLTLVEVEAIQQKTTQIFHKVFFPDQSDEAIEVESSTRAREFCQRIAHRLSLKKRDGFALFVKIKEKVLAVPEGEFFFDFVRQLSDWVQTNHALKFKENPIIPVNYQVFFMRKLWMNVKPGDDKNADLIFHYHQECPKYLLGYHRIAKQEAVDIAAIILRAITKDSKVRLTAPQDYIADL
;
A
#
# COMPACT_ATOMS: atom_id res chain seq x y z
N MET A 1 -7.18 -41.88 22.66
CA MET A 1 -5.84 -41.46 22.18
C MET A 1 -6.07 -40.91 20.78
N GLY A 2 -6.28 -39.61 20.59
CA GLY A 2 -5.23 -38.57 20.58
C GLY A 2 -4.52 -38.63 19.20
N ALA A 3 -4.43 -37.60 18.37
CA ALA A 3 -4.72 -36.19 18.51
C ALA A 3 -4.94 -35.56 17.12
N ASP A 4 -5.57 -34.40 17.17
CA ASP A 4 -5.73 -33.34 16.17
C ASP A 4 -4.40 -32.89 15.53
N MET A 5 -4.41 -32.54 14.25
CA MET A 5 -3.54 -31.50 13.67
C MET A 5 -4.28 -30.85 12.50
N ALA A 6 -4.80 -29.65 12.80
CA ALA A 6 -5.47 -28.73 11.92
C ALA A 6 -4.59 -28.35 10.71
N SER A 7 -5.17 -28.41 9.51
CA SER A 7 -4.66 -27.73 8.33
C SER A 7 -5.08 -26.25 8.41
N ASP A 8 -4.09 -25.36 8.47
CA ASP A 8 -4.24 -23.90 8.53
C ASP A 8 -5.17 -23.37 7.43
N GLY A 9 -6.37 -22.93 7.83
CA GLY A 9 -7.30 -22.18 7.00
C GLY A 9 -6.94 -20.69 6.99
N VAL A 10 -6.18 -20.26 5.98
CA VAL A 10 -5.86 -18.84 5.74
C VAL A 10 -6.80 -18.29 4.67
N VAL A 11 -7.66 -17.33 5.03
CA VAL A 11 -8.44 -16.57 4.04
C VAL A 11 -7.62 -15.39 3.56
N ARG A 12 -7.22 -15.42 2.29
CA ARG A 12 -6.70 -14.26 1.58
C ARG A 12 -7.89 -13.49 1.04
N ALA A 13 -8.09 -12.25 1.48
CA ALA A 13 -9.07 -11.37 0.86
C ALA A 13 -8.61 -11.03 -0.58
N GLN A 14 -9.06 -11.83 -1.56
CA GLN A 14 -9.15 -11.43 -2.96
C GLN A 14 -10.64 -11.26 -3.26
N TYR A 15 -11.03 -10.03 -3.59
CA TYR A 15 -12.41 -9.69 -3.90
C TYR A 15 -12.79 -10.29 -5.26
N GLU A 16 -13.59 -11.35 -5.28
CA GLU A 16 -14.41 -11.74 -6.44
C GLU A 16 -15.89 -11.51 -6.07
N PRO A 17 -16.66 -10.71 -6.82
CA PRO A 17 -18.03 -10.38 -6.44
C PRO A 17 -18.97 -11.57 -6.71
N ALA A 18 -19.44 -12.22 -5.65
CA ALA A 18 -20.53 -13.20 -5.76
C ALA A 18 -21.89 -12.48 -5.74
N GLU A 19 -22.68 -12.69 -6.80
CA GLU A 19 -24.06 -12.24 -6.92
C GLU A 19 -24.98 -13.03 -5.96
N ARG A 20 -25.47 -12.36 -4.91
CA ARG A 20 -26.90 -12.37 -4.50
C ARG A 20 -27.10 -11.54 -3.24
N GLY A 21 -28.08 -10.64 -3.33
CA GLY A 21 -28.33 -9.64 -2.31
C GLY A 21 -29.10 -10.13 -1.08
N VAL A 22 -28.89 -9.42 0.03
CA VAL A 22 -29.90 -8.95 0.97
C VAL A 22 -29.37 -7.64 1.56
N ALA A 23 -30.17 -6.57 1.52
CA ALA A 23 -29.85 -5.27 2.12
C ALA A 23 -29.96 -5.34 3.65
N HIS A 24 -29.04 -4.70 4.38
CA HIS A 24 -29.30 -3.84 5.55
C HIS A 24 -27.98 -3.24 6.09
N GLU A 25 -28.09 -2.04 6.66
CA GLU A 25 -27.08 -1.20 7.35
C GLU A 25 -25.78 -1.90 7.84
N ASN A 26 -24.63 -1.22 7.64
CA ASN A 26 -23.24 -1.57 8.00
C ASN A 26 -22.35 -2.31 6.98
N THR A 27 -22.68 -2.32 5.69
CA THR A 27 -22.20 -3.30 4.69
C THR A 27 -20.67 -3.48 4.48
N LEU A 28 -19.80 -2.50 4.79
CA LEU A 28 -18.33 -2.72 4.66
C LEU A 28 -17.72 -3.44 5.87
N LEU A 29 -18.17 -3.09 7.08
CA LEU A 29 -17.81 -3.82 8.30
C LEU A 29 -18.56 -5.15 8.35
N THR A 30 -19.86 -5.17 8.01
CA THR A 30 -20.64 -6.40 8.10
C THR A 30 -20.25 -7.45 7.07
N LEU A 31 -19.79 -7.15 5.85
CA LEU A 31 -19.34 -8.23 4.96
C LEU A 31 -18.06 -8.90 5.48
N VAL A 32 -17.06 -8.10 5.90
CA VAL A 32 -15.80 -8.62 6.43
C VAL A 32 -16.00 -9.30 7.79
N GLU A 33 -16.82 -8.72 8.68
CA GLU A 33 -17.14 -9.32 9.98
C GLU A 33 -18.08 -10.53 9.86
N VAL A 34 -19.07 -10.52 8.96
CA VAL A 34 -19.99 -11.67 8.77
C VAL A 34 -19.25 -12.84 8.14
N GLU A 35 -18.34 -12.61 7.18
CA GLU A 35 -17.50 -13.68 6.63
C GLU A 35 -16.52 -14.25 7.68
N ALA A 36 -15.93 -13.38 8.50
CA ALA A 36 -15.05 -13.75 9.61
C ALA A 36 -15.80 -14.53 10.73
N ILE A 37 -17.01 -14.10 11.09
CA ILE A 37 -17.87 -14.73 12.10
C ILE A 37 -18.46 -16.05 11.58
N GLN A 38 -18.88 -16.12 10.30
CA GLN A 38 -19.36 -17.36 9.68
C GLN A 38 -18.28 -18.43 9.57
N GLN A 39 -17.00 -18.04 9.54
CA GLN A 39 -15.84 -18.95 9.51
C GLN A 39 -15.11 -19.09 10.86
N LYS A 40 -15.62 -18.48 11.94
CA LYS A 40 -15.00 -18.47 13.29
C LYS A 40 -13.55 -17.97 13.33
N THR A 41 -13.19 -16.98 12.52
CA THR A 41 -11.86 -16.36 12.57
C THR A 41 -12.00 -14.91 13.02
N THR A 42 -11.34 -14.52 14.10
CA THR A 42 -11.48 -13.18 14.72
C THR A 42 -10.46 -12.16 14.23
N GLN A 43 -9.68 -12.50 13.19
CA GLN A 43 -8.53 -11.72 12.73
C GLN A 43 -8.75 -11.24 11.30
N ILE A 44 -8.74 -9.92 11.10
CA ILE A 44 -8.88 -9.29 9.79
C ILE A 44 -7.49 -8.90 9.29
N PHE A 45 -7.11 -9.32 8.08
CA PHE A 45 -5.85 -8.93 7.46
C PHE A 45 -6.10 -7.96 6.30
N HIS A 46 -5.44 -6.82 6.32
CA HIS A 46 -5.51 -5.83 5.26
C HIS A 46 -4.20 -5.81 4.45
N LYS A 47 -4.33 -5.90 3.12
CA LYS A 47 -3.19 -5.79 2.19
C LYS A 47 -2.68 -4.35 2.12
N VAL A 48 -1.37 -4.17 2.24
CA VAL A 48 -0.67 -2.88 2.20
C VAL A 48 0.39 -2.94 1.12
N PHE A 49 0.38 -1.95 0.23
CA PHE A 49 1.32 -1.82 -0.88
C PHE A 49 2.49 -0.90 -0.54
N PHE A 50 3.66 -1.19 -1.11
CA PHE A 50 4.90 -0.44 -0.87
C PHE A 50 5.47 0.15 -2.17
N PRO A 51 6.37 1.16 -2.09
CA PRO A 51 6.95 1.81 -3.26
C PRO A 51 7.77 0.90 -4.19
N ASP A 52 8.35 -0.18 -3.66
CA ASP A 52 9.08 -1.19 -4.44
C ASP A 52 8.18 -2.16 -5.22
N GLN A 53 6.85 -1.92 -5.21
CA GLN A 53 5.80 -2.73 -5.82
C GLN A 53 5.48 -4.03 -5.07
N SER A 54 6.10 -4.28 -3.91
CA SER A 54 5.73 -5.38 -3.04
C SER A 54 4.48 -5.05 -2.20
N ASP A 55 3.93 -6.07 -1.54
CA ASP A 55 2.81 -5.93 -0.63
C ASP A 55 2.88 -6.91 0.54
N GLU A 56 2.26 -6.57 1.66
CA GLU A 56 2.13 -7.42 2.84
C GLU A 56 0.70 -7.40 3.37
N ALA A 57 0.23 -8.53 3.90
CA ALA A 57 -1.04 -8.64 4.60
C ALA A 57 -0.80 -8.39 6.10
N ILE A 58 -1.44 -7.37 6.65
CA ILE A 58 -1.21 -6.92 8.02
C ILE A 58 -2.51 -7.03 8.82
N GLU A 59 -2.42 -7.64 10.00
CA GLU A 59 -3.56 -7.77 10.90
C GLU A 59 -4.05 -6.39 11.38
N VAL A 60 -5.36 -6.19 11.33
CA VAL A 60 -6.09 -5.00 11.77
C VAL A 60 -7.35 -5.40 12.53
N GLU A 61 -7.80 -4.51 13.40
CA GLU A 61 -9.05 -4.61 14.16
C GLU A 61 -9.91 -3.39 13.83
N SER A 62 -11.22 -3.46 14.11
CA SER A 62 -12.14 -2.34 13.91
C SER A 62 -11.72 -1.06 14.65
N SER A 63 -11.04 -1.22 15.78
CA SER A 63 -10.49 -0.15 16.63
C SER A 63 -9.06 0.28 16.27
N THR A 64 -8.45 -0.28 15.22
CA THR A 64 -7.05 0.03 14.88
C THR A 64 -6.90 1.47 14.41
N ARG A 65 -6.04 2.23 15.09
CA ARG A 65 -5.65 3.59 14.66
C ARG A 65 -4.53 3.55 13.62
N ALA A 66 -4.44 4.59 12.80
CA ALA A 66 -3.41 4.70 11.78
C ALA A 66 -1.98 4.58 12.35
N ARG A 67 -1.71 5.20 13.51
CA ARG A 67 -0.41 5.07 14.21
C ARG A 67 -0.05 3.62 14.58
N GLU A 68 -1.04 2.83 15.01
CA GLU A 68 -0.85 1.44 15.45
C GLU A 68 -0.64 0.55 14.23
N PHE A 69 -1.38 0.82 13.15
CA PHE A 69 -1.21 0.14 11.88
C PHE A 69 0.19 0.43 11.29
N CYS A 70 0.63 1.70 11.25
CA CYS A 70 2.00 2.07 10.88
C CYS A 70 3.05 1.32 11.72
N GLN A 71 2.80 1.15 13.02
CA GLN A 71 3.70 0.41 13.90
C GLN A 71 3.81 -1.07 13.54
N ARG A 72 2.67 -1.73 13.26
CA ARG A 72 2.63 -3.13 12.84
C ARG A 72 3.40 -3.34 11.53
N ILE A 73 3.20 -2.44 10.56
CA ILE A 73 3.92 -2.48 9.27
C ILE A 73 5.43 -2.28 9.47
N ALA A 74 5.84 -1.24 10.22
CA ALA A 74 7.26 -0.96 10.45
C ALA A 74 7.96 -2.13 11.15
N HIS A 75 7.29 -2.77 12.10
CA HIS A 75 7.79 -3.99 12.76
C HIS A 75 7.89 -5.16 11.76
N ARG A 76 6.85 -5.39 10.96
CA ARG A 76 6.82 -6.46 9.93
C ARG A 76 7.98 -6.34 8.94
N LEU A 77 8.29 -5.12 8.51
CA LEU A 77 9.38 -4.83 7.57
C LEU A 77 10.76 -4.66 8.26
N SER A 78 10.83 -4.85 9.58
CA SER A 78 12.05 -4.66 10.37
C SER A 78 12.71 -3.29 10.17
N LEU A 79 11.90 -2.23 10.11
CA LEU A 79 12.42 -0.86 10.01
C LEU A 79 13.01 -0.42 11.35
N LYS A 80 14.16 0.23 11.31
CA LYS A 80 14.82 0.79 12.50
C LYS A 80 14.13 2.07 12.97
N LYS A 81 13.62 2.89 12.04
CA LYS A 81 12.93 4.15 12.34
C LYS A 81 11.63 4.23 11.54
N ARG A 82 10.53 4.54 12.23
CA ARG A 82 9.21 4.74 11.63
C ARG A 82 8.85 6.22 11.42
N ASP A 83 9.67 7.14 11.93
CA ASP A 83 9.36 8.57 11.90
C ASP A 83 9.29 9.09 10.47
N GLY A 84 8.19 9.77 10.16
CA GLY A 84 7.91 10.32 8.85
C GLY A 84 7.28 9.33 7.86
N PHE A 85 7.01 8.08 8.24
CA PHE A 85 6.16 7.17 7.47
C PHE A 85 4.67 7.40 7.79
N ALA A 86 3.81 7.19 6.79
CA ALA A 86 2.37 7.33 6.93
C ALA A 86 1.63 6.33 6.05
N LEU A 87 0.36 6.09 6.41
CA LEU A 87 -0.60 5.40 5.56
C LEU A 87 -1.20 6.38 4.56
N PHE A 88 -1.47 5.88 3.36
CA PHE A 88 -2.18 6.57 2.31
C PHE A 88 -3.29 5.67 1.78
N VAL A 89 -4.49 6.21 1.62
CA VAL A 89 -5.62 5.51 0.99
C VAL A 89 -5.82 6.11 -0.39
N LYS A 90 -5.80 5.24 -1.40
CA LYS A 90 -6.09 5.57 -2.79
C LYS A 90 -7.48 5.06 -3.14
N ILE A 91 -8.34 5.96 -3.61
CA ILE A 91 -9.65 5.67 -4.17
C ILE A 91 -9.75 6.38 -5.52
N LYS A 92 -9.93 5.62 -6.60
CA LYS A 92 -9.87 6.14 -7.98
C LYS A 92 -8.59 6.97 -8.18
N GLU A 93 -8.72 8.25 -8.49
CA GLU A 93 -7.62 9.20 -8.70
C GLU A 93 -7.23 9.97 -7.42
N LYS A 94 -7.95 9.77 -6.32
CA LYS A 94 -7.70 10.48 -5.06
C LYS A 94 -6.79 9.64 -4.17
N VAL A 95 -5.73 10.25 -3.68
CA VAL A 95 -4.80 9.66 -2.72
C VAL A 95 -4.67 10.62 -1.54
N LEU A 96 -5.07 10.17 -0.35
CA LEU A 96 -4.98 10.98 0.87
C LEU A 96 -4.19 10.25 1.95
N ALA A 97 -3.38 11.01 2.69
CA ALA A 97 -2.69 10.49 3.86
C ALA A 97 -3.65 10.37 5.04
N VAL A 98 -3.62 9.24 5.74
CA VAL A 98 -4.43 9.00 6.94
C VAL A 98 -3.80 9.74 8.13
N PRO A 99 -4.55 10.57 8.87
CA PRO A 99 -4.08 11.18 10.12
C PRO A 99 -3.74 10.11 11.16
N GLU A 100 -2.59 10.25 11.84
CA GLU A 100 -2.09 9.21 12.77
C GLU A 100 -3.05 8.86 13.93
N GLY A 101 -3.83 9.85 14.38
CA GLY A 101 -4.80 9.70 15.47
C GLY A 101 -6.14 9.08 15.04
N GLU A 102 -6.40 8.95 13.75
CA GLU A 102 -7.69 8.50 13.23
C GLU A 102 -7.80 6.97 13.20
N PHE A 103 -9.01 6.45 13.37
CA PHE A 103 -9.29 5.03 13.16
C PHE A 103 -9.24 4.73 11.66
N PHE A 104 -8.52 3.67 11.29
CA PHE A 104 -8.26 3.36 9.89
C PHE A 104 -9.55 3.15 9.08
N PHE A 105 -10.47 2.33 9.59
CA PHE A 105 -11.72 2.03 8.90
C PHE A 105 -12.66 3.24 8.84
N ASP A 106 -12.67 4.11 9.86
CA ASP A 106 -13.44 5.36 9.83
C ASP A 106 -12.96 6.29 8.72
N PHE A 107 -11.64 6.43 8.55
CA PHE A 107 -11.07 7.24 7.48
C PHE A 107 -11.42 6.69 6.10
N VAL A 108 -11.26 5.38 5.89
CA VAL A 108 -11.60 4.72 4.63
C VAL A 108 -13.07 4.96 4.27
N ARG A 109 -13.98 4.81 5.25
CA ARG A 109 -15.41 5.05 5.05
C ARG A 109 -15.70 6.50 4.71
N GLN A 110 -15.20 7.44 5.51
CA GLN A 110 -15.40 8.87 5.26
C GLN A 110 -14.88 9.31 3.89
N LEU A 111 -13.72 8.79 3.48
CA LEU A 111 -13.15 9.08 2.17
C LEU A 111 -13.99 8.47 1.04
N SER A 112 -14.47 7.24 1.20
CA SER A 112 -15.38 6.60 0.25
C SER A 112 -16.65 7.41 0.06
N ASP A 113 -17.32 7.80 1.15
CA ASP A 113 -18.55 8.60 1.15
C ASP A 113 -18.32 9.95 0.46
N TRP A 114 -17.19 10.59 0.75
CA TRP A 114 -16.80 11.86 0.12
C TRP A 114 -16.55 11.71 -1.39
N VAL A 115 -15.83 10.66 -1.83
CA VAL A 115 -15.57 10.43 -3.27
C VAL A 115 -16.88 10.15 -4.01
N GLN A 116 -17.78 9.35 -3.46
CA GLN A 116 -19.08 9.05 -4.07
C GLN A 116 -19.94 10.31 -4.24
N THR A 117 -19.97 11.17 -3.22
CA THR A 117 -20.75 12.41 -3.21
C THR A 117 -20.21 13.43 -4.23
N ASN A 118 -18.88 13.58 -4.35
CA ASN A 118 -18.27 14.58 -5.23
C ASN A 118 -18.19 14.16 -6.71
N HIS A 119 -18.11 12.87 -7.01
CA HIS A 119 -18.08 12.38 -8.41
C HIS A 119 -19.47 12.20 -9.05
N ALA A 120 -20.51 12.83 -8.49
CA ALA A 120 -21.86 12.85 -9.06
C ALA A 120 -22.48 11.48 -9.36
N LEU A 121 -22.22 10.47 -8.51
CA LEU A 121 -23.05 9.26 -8.48
C LEU A 121 -24.37 9.56 -7.74
N LYS A 122 -25.11 10.57 -8.20
CA LYS A 122 -26.51 10.81 -7.82
C LYS A 122 -27.44 9.92 -8.64
N PHE A 123 -27.13 8.63 -8.75
CA PHE A 123 -28.09 7.66 -9.26
C PHE A 123 -28.83 7.02 -8.09
N LYS A 124 -30.05 7.53 -7.94
CA LYS A 124 -31.28 6.90 -7.44
C LYS A 124 -31.11 5.46 -6.93
N GLU A 125 -31.57 5.26 -5.69
CA GLU A 125 -31.88 3.98 -5.06
C GLU A 125 -30.68 3.01 -4.92
N ASN A 126 -30.32 2.70 -3.66
CA ASN A 126 -29.22 1.82 -3.25
C ASN A 126 -28.89 0.71 -4.27
N PRO A 127 -27.61 0.57 -4.62
CA PRO A 127 -26.71 -0.13 -3.70
C PRO A 127 -25.41 0.66 -3.43
N ILE A 128 -24.94 0.53 -2.18
CA ILE A 128 -23.59 0.86 -1.74
C ILE A 128 -22.60 0.19 -2.70
N ILE A 129 -22.09 0.92 -3.70
CA ILE A 129 -21.09 0.38 -4.61
C ILE A 129 -19.82 0.15 -3.78
N PRO A 130 -19.27 -1.08 -3.71
CA PRO A 130 -17.99 -1.31 -3.08
C PRO A 130 -16.95 -0.46 -3.81
N VAL A 131 -16.43 0.56 -3.12
CA VAL A 131 -15.40 1.41 -3.70
C VAL A 131 -14.09 0.69 -3.50
N ASN A 132 -13.52 0.18 -4.59
CA ASN A 132 -12.18 -0.41 -4.56
C ASN A 132 -11.18 0.66 -4.09
N TYR A 133 -10.56 0.41 -2.94
CA TYR A 133 -9.51 1.25 -2.39
C TYR A 133 -8.22 0.45 -2.23
N GLN A 134 -7.10 1.15 -2.25
CA GLN A 134 -5.78 0.60 -2.01
C GLN A 134 -5.14 1.33 -0.85
N VAL A 135 -4.42 0.59 0.00
CA VAL A 135 -3.68 1.15 1.13
C VAL A 135 -2.21 1.08 0.83
N PHE A 136 -1.54 2.23 0.89
CA PHE A 136 -0.10 2.34 0.71
C PHE A 136 0.54 2.75 2.03
N PHE A 137 1.70 2.20 2.31
CA PHE A 137 2.58 2.68 3.36
C PHE A 137 3.81 3.29 2.71
N MET A 138 4.06 4.57 2.96
CA MET A 138 5.12 5.32 2.29
C MET A 138 5.71 6.36 3.22
N ARG A 139 6.91 6.84 2.88
CA ARG A 139 7.50 7.98 3.56
C ARG A 139 6.82 9.27 3.13
N LYS A 140 6.25 9.98 4.09
CA LYS A 140 5.61 11.29 3.92
C LYS A 140 6.56 12.45 4.26
N LEU A 141 7.35 12.32 5.34
CA LEU A 141 8.26 13.37 5.81
C LEU A 141 9.72 12.91 5.71
N TRP A 142 10.53 13.72 5.03
CA TRP A 142 11.95 13.46 4.76
C TRP A 142 12.85 14.25 5.72
N MET A 143 12.72 13.99 7.02
CA MET A 143 13.52 14.64 8.06
C MET A 143 14.58 13.67 8.58
N ASN A 144 15.81 14.14 8.72
CA ASN A 144 16.93 13.38 9.29
C ASN A 144 17.15 12.01 8.61
N VAL A 145 16.93 11.94 7.29
CA VAL A 145 17.14 10.73 6.48
C VAL A 145 18.60 10.63 6.13
N LYS A 146 19.25 9.55 6.52
CA LYS A 146 20.62 9.26 6.14
C LYS A 146 20.68 7.88 5.49
N PRO A 147 20.95 7.80 4.17
CA PRO A 147 21.14 6.52 3.49
C PRO A 147 22.21 5.68 4.19
N GLY A 148 21.95 4.38 4.33
CA GLY A 148 22.79 3.40 5.01
C GLY A 148 22.45 3.19 6.49
N ASP A 149 21.79 4.14 7.15
CA ASP A 149 21.39 3.98 8.55
C ASP A 149 20.33 2.87 8.70
N ASP A 150 19.38 2.79 7.77
CA ASP A 150 18.32 1.79 7.72
C ASP A 150 18.18 1.22 6.30
N LYS A 151 18.83 0.07 6.06
CA LYS A 151 18.87 -0.57 4.74
C LYS A 151 17.50 -0.99 4.24
N ASN A 152 16.60 -1.44 5.11
CA ASN A 152 15.26 -1.85 4.68
C ASN A 152 14.45 -0.61 4.27
N ALA A 153 14.57 0.48 5.02
CA ALA A 153 13.96 1.74 4.63
C ALA A 153 14.50 2.26 3.29
N ASP A 154 15.82 2.15 3.06
CA ASP A 154 16.45 2.57 1.83
C ASP A 154 15.97 1.78 0.61
N LEU A 155 15.93 0.46 0.73
CA LEU A 155 15.63 -0.45 -0.36
C LEU A 155 14.14 -0.54 -0.68
N ILE A 156 13.25 -0.49 0.31
CA ILE A 156 11.80 -0.62 0.09
C ILE A 156 11.17 0.75 -0.24
N PHE A 157 11.67 1.83 0.34
CA PHE A 157 11.03 3.15 0.26
C PHE A 157 11.91 4.21 -0.37
N HIS A 158 13.10 4.48 0.17
CA HIS A 158 13.81 5.71 -0.20
C HIS A 158 14.20 5.75 -1.67
N TYR A 159 14.79 4.67 -2.17
CA TYR A 159 15.16 4.57 -3.57
C TYR A 159 13.93 4.67 -4.49
N HIS A 160 12.89 3.87 -4.24
CA HIS A 160 11.72 3.81 -5.10
C HIS A 160 10.85 5.07 -5.06
N GLN A 161 10.89 5.85 -3.98
CA GLN A 161 10.19 7.14 -3.90
C GLN A 161 10.99 8.30 -4.51
N GLU A 162 12.32 8.31 -4.40
CA GLU A 162 13.15 9.41 -4.92
C GLU A 162 13.56 9.22 -6.38
N CYS A 163 13.79 7.98 -6.84
CA CYS A 163 14.23 7.72 -8.21
C CYS A 163 13.27 8.29 -9.28
N PRO A 164 11.93 8.12 -9.19
CA PRO A 164 11.03 8.70 -10.17
C PRO A 164 11.09 10.24 -10.19
N LYS A 165 11.27 10.89 -9.03
CA LYS A 165 11.41 12.35 -8.92
C LYS A 165 12.71 12.85 -9.56
N TYR A 166 13.79 12.09 -9.39
CA TYR A 166 15.06 12.33 -10.06
C TYR A 166 14.91 12.23 -11.57
N LEU A 167 14.28 11.17 -12.07
CA LEU A 167 14.08 10.96 -13.52
C LEU A 167 13.14 12.00 -14.15
N LEU A 168 12.18 12.54 -13.39
CA LEU A 168 11.34 13.66 -13.82
C LEU A 168 12.08 15.02 -13.87
N GLY A 169 13.33 15.08 -13.43
CA GLY A 169 14.16 16.28 -13.53
C GLY A 169 13.90 17.34 -12.46
N TYR A 170 13.32 16.97 -11.31
CA TYR A 170 13.07 17.92 -10.22
C TYR A 170 14.34 18.38 -9.48
N HIS A 171 15.51 17.83 -9.81
CA HIS A 171 16.77 18.12 -9.16
C HIS A 171 17.72 18.84 -10.12
N ARG A 172 18.37 19.89 -9.61
CA ARG A 172 19.49 20.53 -10.30
C ARG A 172 20.75 19.71 -10.03
N ILE A 173 21.34 19.16 -11.09
CA ILE A 173 22.54 18.31 -11.03
C ILE A 173 23.54 18.71 -12.12
N ALA A 174 24.83 18.42 -11.90
CA ALA A 174 25.84 18.55 -12.94
C ALA A 174 25.79 17.36 -13.91
N LYS A 175 26.27 17.55 -15.15
CA LYS A 175 26.31 16.49 -16.17
C LYS A 175 27.06 15.24 -15.69
N GLN A 176 28.19 15.42 -14.99
CA GLN A 176 28.98 14.29 -14.50
C GLN A 176 28.23 13.49 -13.42
N GLU A 177 27.61 14.18 -12.47
CA GLU A 177 26.77 13.53 -11.43
C GLU A 177 25.62 12.75 -12.07
N ALA A 178 25.02 13.30 -13.13
CA ALA A 178 23.95 12.61 -13.86
C ALA A 178 24.42 11.28 -14.47
N VAL A 179 25.63 11.25 -15.04
CA VAL A 179 26.24 10.03 -15.59
C VAL A 179 26.48 9.00 -14.50
N ASP A 180 27.01 9.42 -13.36
CA ASP A 180 27.31 8.53 -12.23
C ASP A 180 26.02 7.93 -11.65
N ILE A 181 24.99 8.75 -11.45
CA ILE A 181 23.68 8.30 -10.96
C ILE A 181 23.01 7.37 -11.98
N ALA A 182 23.09 7.67 -13.28
CA ALA A 182 22.55 6.82 -14.34
C ALA A 182 23.19 5.42 -14.32
N ALA A 183 24.50 5.33 -14.13
CA ALA A 183 25.20 4.06 -13.98
C ALA A 183 24.74 3.27 -12.75
N ILE A 184 24.45 3.96 -11.64
CA ILE A 184 23.92 3.34 -10.42
C ILE A 184 22.49 2.82 -10.63
N ILE A 185 21.61 3.60 -11.23
CA ILE A 185 20.22 3.21 -11.55
C ILE A 185 20.22 2.00 -12.47
N LEU A 186 21.02 2.04 -13.54
CA LEU A 186 21.17 0.92 -14.48
C LEU A 186 21.59 -0.36 -13.76
N ARG A 187 22.58 -0.26 -12.86
CA ARG A 187 23.04 -1.39 -12.05
C ARG A 187 21.97 -1.90 -11.09
N ALA A 188 21.14 -1.03 -10.52
CA ALA A 188 20.06 -1.43 -9.63
C ALA A 188 18.99 -2.23 -10.40
N ILE A 189 18.59 -1.76 -11.58
CA ILE A 189 17.58 -2.43 -12.43
C ILE A 189 18.09 -3.77 -12.97
N THR A 190 19.38 -3.84 -13.35
CA THR A 190 19.97 -5.03 -13.99
C THR A 190 20.47 -6.08 -13.01
N LYS A 191 20.67 -5.77 -11.72
CA LYS A 191 21.08 -6.79 -10.75
C LYS A 191 19.98 -7.82 -10.47
N ASP A 192 18.70 -7.44 -10.57
CA ASP A 192 17.58 -8.37 -10.40
C ASP A 192 17.19 -9.11 -11.69
N SER A 193 17.63 -8.62 -12.85
CA SER A 193 17.33 -9.22 -14.14
C SER A 193 18.58 -9.89 -14.72
N LYS A 194 18.55 -11.19 -14.98
CA LYS A 194 19.57 -11.91 -15.79
C LYS A 194 19.63 -11.42 -17.25
N VAL A 195 19.10 -10.24 -17.55
CA VAL A 195 19.13 -9.61 -18.86
C VAL A 195 20.44 -8.85 -18.95
N ARG A 196 21.43 -9.53 -19.53
CA ARG A 196 22.70 -8.94 -19.95
C ARG A 196 22.36 -7.85 -20.98
N LEU A 197 22.62 -6.60 -20.66
CA LEU A 197 22.36 -5.46 -21.55
C LEU A 197 23.04 -5.70 -22.91
N THR A 198 22.26 -5.98 -23.94
CA THR A 198 22.73 -6.00 -25.33
C THR A 198 22.34 -4.67 -25.98
N ALA A 199 23.35 -3.81 -26.12
CA ALA A 199 23.35 -2.54 -26.86
C ALA A 199 22.45 -1.39 -26.36
N PRO A 200 22.95 -0.13 -26.33
CA PRO A 200 22.20 1.06 -25.91
C PRO A 200 21.03 1.49 -26.83
N GLN A 201 20.83 0.84 -27.98
CA GLN A 201 19.99 1.34 -29.06
C GLN A 201 18.50 1.01 -28.89
N ASP A 202 18.17 0.00 -28.08
CA ASP A 202 16.80 -0.52 -27.97
C ASP A 202 15.86 0.36 -27.12
N TYR A 203 16.39 1.36 -26.41
CA TYR A 203 15.61 2.20 -25.47
C TYR A 203 15.35 3.63 -25.95
N ILE A 204 15.84 4.02 -27.13
CA ILE A 204 15.56 5.35 -27.72
C ILE A 204 14.21 5.35 -28.46
N ALA A 205 13.62 4.19 -28.75
CA ALA A 205 12.36 4.08 -29.48
C ALA A 205 11.10 4.39 -28.64
N ASP A 206 11.22 4.40 -27.30
CA ASP A 206 10.08 4.59 -26.37
C ASP A 206 10.18 5.90 -25.53
N LEU A 207 10.99 6.86 -25.96
CA LEU A 207 10.96 8.26 -25.48
C LEU A 207 10.26 9.15 -26.52
#